data_AF-A0A1F8R165-F1
#
_entry.id   AF-A0A1F8R165-F1
#
_cell.length_a   1.000
_cell.length_b   1.000
_cell.length_c   1.000
_cell.angle_alpha   90.00
_cell.angle_beta   90.00
_cell.angle_gamma   90.00
#
_symmetry.space_group_name_H-M   'P 1'
#
loop_
_entity.id
_entity.type
_entity.pdbx_description
1 polymer ?
#
loop_
_entity_poly.entity_id
_entity_poly.type
_entity_poly.pdbx_seq_one_letter_code
_entity_poly.pdbx_strand_id
1 'polypeptide(L)'
;MVLRSQIKDGSFGIGENLGFPPFRPEDPKRSIAEGFAGMNKNWMLLFGLLLLTMACNLELALPGQPTQPAEIGLATPTRRVAASPSPQSALTTPISAPKPTRSPTPTPVPVPSRTPVTPTEVLPTLPAGKVILIEYFDKYGGDAPWMPPDAYIGRHLPRLVIYTDGQLIWRDDAGALWESSMSKDAMCTLVGGLQKFGFFKVEGDGMLAADDPIYEKIPAERQNDTGFVNFLLVVNGNPAKWVIIYRPFVDSLVRPVKSAWELLNSFKPSDVQPYEPELYVMWIEAQQKLARSYGAGQDLQPADWPRDLPKLNKLLGNQDAVQVPLDSPEVDSLLGYYDPSPGVKLFKEGQDRYSVILRPLLPHEELDNLSPVPQAAQRFVLPFKCPK
;
A
#
# COMPACT_ATOMS: atom_id res chain seq x y z
N MET A 1 18.44 -24.29 3.26
CA MET A 1 17.60 -23.07 3.23
C MET A 1 18.38 -21.97 3.92
N VAL A 2 18.95 -21.04 3.16
CA VAL A 2 19.72 -19.91 3.71
C VAL A 2 18.97 -18.64 3.30
N LEU A 3 17.99 -18.26 4.12
CA LEU A 3 17.37 -16.94 4.04
C LEU A 3 18.43 -15.91 4.44
N ARG A 4 18.85 -15.07 3.50
CA ARG A 4 19.77 -13.97 3.78
C ARG A 4 18.96 -12.74 4.17
N SER A 5 19.18 -12.27 5.39
CA SER A 5 18.91 -10.88 5.77
C SER A 5 19.76 -9.97 4.88
N GLN A 6 19.13 -9.25 3.96
CA GLN A 6 19.76 -8.23 3.12
C GLN A 6 19.46 -6.87 3.74
N ILE A 7 20.25 -6.48 4.73
CA ILE A 7 20.37 -5.07 5.12
C ILE A 7 21.86 -4.79 5.16
N LYS A 8 22.35 -4.10 4.13
CA LYS A 8 23.64 -3.41 4.18
C LYS A 8 23.52 -2.32 5.24
N ASP A 9 24.55 -2.21 6.08
CA ASP A 9 24.78 -1.09 6.98
C ASP A 9 24.84 0.23 6.17
N GLY A 10 23.66 0.77 5.88
CA GLY A 10 23.47 2.10 5.31
C GLY A 10 23.21 3.04 6.46
N SER A 11 24.28 3.62 7.02
CA SER A 11 24.16 4.90 7.69
C SER A 11 23.50 5.87 6.70
N PHE A 12 22.23 6.17 6.91
CA PHE A 12 21.54 7.27 6.23
C PHE A 12 22.22 8.58 6.65
N GLY A 13 23.27 8.95 5.92
CA GLY A 13 23.72 10.32 5.83
C GLY A 13 22.63 11.08 5.08
N ILE A 14 21.67 11.63 5.81
CA ILE A 14 20.79 12.67 5.30
C ILE A 14 21.73 13.81 4.91
N GLY A 15 21.89 14.04 3.61
CA GLY A 15 22.68 15.12 3.08
C GLY A 15 22.23 16.44 3.70
N GLU A 16 23.16 17.05 4.44
CA GLU A 16 23.08 18.43 4.92
C GLU A 16 22.89 19.37 3.72
N ASN A 17 21.65 19.75 3.43
CA ASN A 17 21.37 20.92 2.58
C ASN A 17 19.99 21.55 2.83
N LEU A 18 19.40 21.28 4.00
CA LEU A 18 18.28 22.06 4.51
C LEU A 18 18.83 22.84 5.69
N GLY A 19 19.02 24.15 5.52
CA GLY A 19 19.62 25.06 6.49
C GLY A 19 18.80 25.24 7.77
N PHE A 20 18.58 24.15 8.51
CA PHE A 20 18.03 24.19 9.86
C PHE A 20 19.19 24.32 10.87
N PRO A 21 19.10 25.24 11.84
CA PRO A 21 20.09 25.32 12.90
C PRO A 21 20.07 24.03 13.74
N PRO A 22 21.23 23.53 14.21
CA PRO A 22 21.29 22.30 14.98
C PRO A 22 20.53 22.42 16.30
N PHE A 23 19.55 21.53 16.50
CA PHE A 23 18.82 21.39 17.75
C PHE A 23 19.76 20.77 18.81
N ARG A 24 20.10 21.53 19.86
CA ARG A 24 20.78 20.97 21.04
C ARG A 24 19.72 20.39 21.98
N PRO A 25 19.80 19.11 22.36
CA PRO A 25 18.92 18.57 23.39
C PRO A 25 19.43 19.01 24.76
N GLU A 26 18.76 20.00 25.35
CA GLU A 26 18.86 20.23 26.80
C GLU A 26 17.85 19.34 27.54
N ASP A 27 18.26 18.95 28.74
CA ASP A 27 17.75 17.91 29.62
C ASP A 27 16.22 17.95 29.86
N PRO A 28 15.44 16.93 29.44
CA PRO A 28 13.98 16.95 29.49
C PRO A 28 13.39 16.92 30.91
N LYS A 29 14.21 16.72 31.95
CA LYS A 29 13.75 16.70 33.34
C LYS A 29 13.65 18.08 34.01
N ARG A 30 14.16 19.15 33.37
CA ARG A 30 14.16 20.50 33.97
C ARG A 30 13.00 21.39 33.55
N SER A 31 12.32 21.10 32.43
CA SER A 31 11.32 22.01 31.84
C SER A 31 9.94 21.99 32.50
N ILE A 32 9.49 20.88 33.10
CA ILE A 32 8.11 20.79 33.63
C ILE A 32 8.00 21.40 35.03
N ALA A 33 9.06 21.39 35.83
CA ALA A 33 9.03 21.93 37.20
C ALA A 33 9.09 23.48 37.23
N GLU A 34 9.70 24.12 36.23
CA GLU A 34 9.84 25.58 36.19
C GLU A 34 8.63 26.27 35.52
N GLY A 35 7.84 25.56 34.71
CA GLY A 35 6.63 26.08 34.08
C GLY A 35 5.48 26.44 35.03
N PHE A 36 5.44 25.85 36.24
CA PHE A 36 4.36 26.07 37.21
C PHE A 36 4.70 27.05 38.34
N ALA A 37 5.96 27.46 38.49
CA ALA A 37 6.37 28.38 39.55
C ALA A 37 5.99 29.85 39.26
N GLY A 38 5.63 30.18 38.01
CA GLY A 38 5.31 31.55 37.57
C GLY A 38 3.82 31.89 37.41
N MET A 39 2.91 30.92 37.57
CA MET A 39 1.47 31.19 37.39
C MET A 39 0.87 31.87 38.63
N ASN A 40 0.51 33.14 38.49
CA ASN A 40 -0.29 33.88 39.47
C ASN A 40 -1.60 33.12 39.78
N LYS A 41 -1.98 33.05 41.07
CA LYS A 41 -3.21 32.42 41.58
C LYS A 41 -4.48 32.78 40.80
N ASN A 42 -4.55 33.97 40.21
CA ASN A 42 -5.67 34.39 39.37
C ASN A 42 -5.83 33.55 38.08
N TRP A 43 -4.74 33.05 37.51
CA TRP A 43 -4.78 32.20 36.32
C TRP A 43 -5.26 30.78 36.61
N MET A 44 -4.92 30.21 37.78
CA MET A 44 -5.46 28.92 38.18
C MET A 44 -6.98 28.98 38.45
N LEU A 45 -7.47 30.09 39.00
CA LEU A 45 -8.90 30.31 39.20
C LEU A 45 -9.66 30.44 37.88
N LEU A 46 -9.10 31.15 36.89
CA LEU A 46 -9.68 31.26 35.56
C LEU A 46 -9.69 29.92 34.81
N PHE A 47 -8.60 29.15 34.90
CA PHE A 47 -8.52 27.83 34.27
C PHE A 47 -9.47 26.82 34.92
N GLY A 48 -9.61 26.88 36.26
CA GLY A 48 -10.59 26.10 37.01
C GLY A 48 -12.03 26.44 36.63
N LEU A 49 -12.36 27.73 36.45
CA LEU A 49 -13.69 28.15 36.02
C LEU A 49 -14.01 27.71 34.57
N LEU A 50 -13.02 27.77 33.68
CA LEU A 50 -13.18 27.36 32.28
C LEU A 50 -13.45 25.84 32.15
N LEU A 51 -12.78 25.03 32.96
CA LEU A 51 -13.02 23.58 33.00
C LEU A 51 -14.39 23.25 33.60
N LEU A 52 -14.85 24.03 34.58
CA LEU A 52 -16.18 23.84 35.18
C LEU A 52 -17.32 24.20 34.20
N THR A 53 -17.15 25.24 33.38
CA THR A 53 -18.16 25.63 32.37
C THR A 53 -18.21 24.68 31.18
N MET A 54 -17.11 24.02 30.82
CA MET A 54 -17.12 22.97 29.80
C MET A 54 -17.78 21.67 30.30
N ALA A 55 -17.63 21.34 31.59
CA ALA A 55 -18.30 20.17 32.16
C ALA A 55 -19.83 20.34 32.28
N CYS A 56 -20.34 21.56 32.47
CA CYS A 56 -21.78 21.81 32.62
C CYS A 56 -22.57 21.91 31.31
N ASN A 57 -21.92 21.98 30.14
CA ASN A 57 -22.61 22.14 28.84
C ASN A 57 -22.80 20.84 28.06
N LEU A 58 -22.45 19.67 28.61
CA LEU A 58 -22.48 18.40 27.87
C LEU A 58 -23.82 17.62 27.94
N GLU A 59 -24.89 18.19 28.48
CA GLU A 59 -26.10 17.41 28.82
C GLU A 59 -27.42 17.89 28.19
N LEU A 60 -27.39 18.65 27.09
CA LEU A 60 -28.60 19.04 26.35
C LEU A 60 -28.36 19.17 24.84
N ALA A 61 -28.40 18.05 24.10
CA ALA A 61 -28.70 18.06 22.65
C ALA A 61 -28.99 16.65 22.07
N LEU A 62 -30.21 16.14 22.28
CA LEU A 62 -30.94 15.26 21.36
C LEU A 62 -32.40 15.75 21.41
N PRO A 63 -33.14 15.91 20.29
CA PRO A 63 -33.31 14.90 19.24
C PRO A 63 -33.48 15.44 17.80
N GLY A 64 -33.52 14.53 16.81
CA GLY A 64 -34.06 14.85 15.48
C GLY A 64 -33.60 13.90 14.37
N GLN A 65 -34.16 12.69 14.33
CA GLN A 65 -33.96 11.72 13.25
C GLN A 65 -34.83 12.10 12.05
N PRO A 66 -34.28 12.35 10.84
CA PRO A 66 -35.08 12.53 9.64
C PRO A 66 -35.36 11.18 8.96
N THR A 67 -36.64 11.06 8.61
CA THR A 67 -37.33 10.11 7.73
C THR A 67 -36.58 9.75 6.45
N GLN A 68 -36.52 8.45 6.14
CA GLN A 68 -36.11 7.92 4.82
C GLN A 68 -37.11 8.28 3.72
N PRO A 69 -36.66 8.63 2.50
CA PRO A 69 -37.50 8.60 1.32
C PRO A 69 -37.31 7.33 0.49
N ALA A 70 -38.44 6.69 0.23
CA ALA A 70 -38.89 5.93 -0.95
C ALA A 70 -37.85 5.18 -1.81
N GLU A 71 -37.95 3.84 -1.78
CA GLU A 71 -37.46 2.93 -2.82
C GLU A 71 -38.16 3.21 -4.16
N ILE A 72 -37.36 3.52 -5.19
CA ILE A 72 -37.79 3.47 -6.59
C ILE A 72 -37.26 2.16 -7.16
N GLY A 73 -38.19 1.24 -7.43
CA GLY A 73 -37.92 -0.03 -8.07
C GLY A 73 -37.47 0.16 -9.52
N LEU A 74 -36.37 -0.52 -9.88
CA LEU A 74 -35.98 -0.71 -11.27
C LEU A 74 -35.86 -2.21 -11.57
N ALA A 75 -36.52 -2.58 -12.66
CA ALA A 75 -36.84 -3.94 -13.06
C ALA A 75 -35.62 -4.83 -13.36
N THR A 76 -35.71 -6.07 -12.88
CA THR A 76 -34.81 -7.18 -13.22
C THR A 76 -35.19 -7.76 -14.60
N PRO A 77 -34.28 -7.85 -15.58
CA PRO A 77 -34.53 -8.66 -16.77
C PRO A 77 -34.25 -10.14 -16.46
N THR A 78 -35.32 -10.94 -16.46
CA THR A 78 -35.30 -12.39 -16.40
C THR A 78 -34.57 -12.98 -17.62
N ARG A 79 -33.34 -13.48 -17.44
CA ARG A 79 -32.65 -14.24 -18.49
C ARG A 79 -33.11 -15.69 -18.46
N ARG A 80 -33.79 -16.08 -19.53
CA ARG A 80 -34.33 -17.40 -19.84
C ARG A 80 -33.18 -18.40 -20.05
N VAL A 81 -33.09 -19.42 -19.20
CA VAL A 81 -32.21 -20.58 -19.39
C VAL A 81 -32.85 -21.50 -20.43
N ALA A 82 -32.21 -21.65 -21.59
CA ALA A 82 -32.57 -22.64 -22.58
C ALA A 82 -31.83 -23.95 -22.25
N ALA A 83 -32.59 -25.04 -22.33
CA ALA A 83 -32.21 -26.38 -21.93
C ALA A 83 -31.14 -27.04 -22.82
N SER A 84 -30.49 -28.02 -22.20
CA SER A 84 -29.59 -29.06 -22.70
C SER A 84 -29.97 -29.65 -24.07
N PRO A 85 -28.98 -30.22 -24.78
CA PRO A 85 -28.92 -31.69 -24.76
C PRO A 85 -27.49 -32.27 -24.62
N SER A 86 -27.35 -33.24 -23.70
CA SER A 86 -26.48 -34.43 -23.84
C SER A 86 -26.82 -35.16 -25.16
N PRO A 87 -25.91 -35.91 -25.84
CA PRO A 87 -25.22 -37.07 -25.25
C PRO A 87 -23.85 -37.47 -25.85
N GLN A 88 -23.11 -38.33 -25.15
CA GLN A 88 -22.65 -39.67 -25.61
C GLN A 88 -21.37 -40.12 -24.91
N SER A 89 -21.53 -41.20 -24.14
CA SER A 89 -20.45 -42.08 -23.70
C SER A 89 -19.78 -42.73 -24.91
N ALA A 90 -18.45 -42.60 -24.99
CA ALA A 90 -17.61 -43.50 -25.77
C ALA A 90 -16.81 -44.38 -24.79
N LEU A 91 -17.12 -45.67 -24.84
CA LEU A 91 -16.43 -46.76 -24.18
C LEU A 91 -15.12 -47.02 -24.96
N THR A 92 -13.96 -46.76 -24.36
CA THR A 92 -12.67 -47.20 -24.94
C THR A 92 -12.07 -48.35 -24.14
N THR A 93 -11.87 -49.43 -24.88
CA THR A 93 -11.35 -50.76 -24.57
C THR A 93 -9.91 -50.72 -24.01
N PRO A 94 -9.54 -51.62 -23.08
CA PRO A 94 -8.15 -51.76 -22.62
C PRO A 94 -7.31 -52.53 -23.66
N ILE A 95 -6.27 -51.88 -24.20
CA ILE A 95 -5.26 -52.54 -25.05
C ILE A 95 -4.15 -53.11 -24.17
N SER A 96 -3.87 -54.39 -24.37
CA SER A 96 -2.90 -55.19 -23.64
C SER A 96 -1.46 -54.69 -23.75
N ALA A 97 -0.74 -54.87 -22.64
CA ALA A 97 0.66 -54.58 -22.45
C ALA A 97 1.60 -55.37 -23.40
N PRO A 98 2.65 -54.74 -23.95
CA PRO A 98 3.79 -55.47 -24.50
C PRO A 98 4.77 -55.89 -23.40
N LYS A 99 5.19 -57.14 -23.55
CA LYS A 99 6.18 -57.90 -22.78
C LYS A 99 7.56 -57.19 -22.75
N PRO A 100 8.28 -57.16 -21.61
CA PRO A 100 9.59 -56.53 -21.54
C PRO A 100 10.63 -57.40 -22.26
N THR A 101 11.30 -56.80 -23.25
CA THR A 101 12.49 -57.38 -23.90
C THR A 101 13.72 -57.00 -23.07
N ARG A 102 14.48 -58.01 -22.64
CA ARG A 102 15.74 -57.81 -21.90
C ARG A 102 16.76 -57.13 -22.82
N SER A 103 17.08 -55.89 -22.52
CA SER A 103 18.19 -55.15 -23.13
C SER A 103 19.52 -55.58 -22.47
N PRO A 104 20.62 -55.73 -23.23
CA PRO A 104 21.92 -56.12 -22.68
C PRO A 104 22.45 -55.11 -21.66
N THR A 105 23.02 -55.65 -20.59
CA THR A 105 23.69 -54.91 -19.51
C THR A 105 24.81 -54.03 -20.07
N PRO A 106 24.74 -52.70 -19.93
CA PRO A 106 25.84 -51.83 -20.33
C PRO A 106 27.03 -52.01 -19.37
N THR A 107 28.20 -52.19 -19.96
CA THR A 107 29.50 -52.15 -19.31
C THR A 107 29.65 -50.84 -18.53
N PRO A 108 30.12 -50.85 -17.26
CA PRO A 108 30.30 -49.63 -16.48
C PRO A 108 31.38 -48.75 -17.12
N VAL A 109 30.93 -47.63 -17.70
CA VAL A 109 31.81 -46.53 -18.10
C VAL A 109 32.24 -45.81 -16.82
N PRO A 110 33.54 -45.50 -16.64
CA PRO A 110 34.02 -44.79 -15.45
C PRO A 110 33.28 -43.47 -15.30
N VAL A 111 32.60 -43.32 -14.16
CA VAL A 111 31.86 -42.11 -13.79
C VAL A 111 32.89 -40.97 -13.67
N PRO A 112 32.82 -39.91 -14.50
CA PRO A 112 33.67 -38.76 -14.31
C PRO A 112 33.35 -38.18 -12.93
N SER A 113 34.38 -38.07 -12.10
CA SER A 113 34.32 -37.40 -10.80
C SER A 113 33.77 -35.99 -11.04
N ARG A 114 32.49 -35.79 -10.69
CA ARG A 114 31.87 -34.47 -10.72
C ARG A 114 32.51 -33.69 -9.59
N THR A 115 33.42 -32.79 -9.94
CA THR A 115 33.76 -31.67 -9.07
C THR A 115 32.44 -31.03 -8.62
N PRO A 116 32.21 -30.84 -7.31
CA PRO A 116 31.02 -30.14 -6.85
C PRO A 116 31.01 -28.76 -7.53
N VAL A 117 30.12 -28.59 -8.50
CA VAL A 117 29.83 -27.28 -9.07
C VAL A 117 29.06 -26.58 -7.98
N THR A 118 29.73 -25.68 -7.26
CA THR A 118 29.06 -24.72 -6.40
C THR A 118 28.00 -24.05 -7.27
N PRO A 119 26.70 -24.15 -6.93
CA PRO A 119 25.67 -23.46 -7.69
C PRO A 119 26.08 -21.99 -7.74
N THR A 120 26.46 -21.53 -8.93
CA THR A 120 26.55 -20.09 -9.15
C THR A 120 25.10 -19.68 -9.27
N GLU A 121 24.54 -19.32 -8.12
CA GLU A 121 23.19 -18.82 -7.96
C GLU A 121 23.13 -17.53 -8.77
N VAL A 122 22.68 -17.65 -10.02
CA VAL A 122 22.31 -16.50 -10.84
C VAL A 122 21.08 -15.95 -10.15
N LEU A 123 21.25 -14.94 -9.29
CA LEU A 123 20.12 -14.14 -8.83
C LEU A 123 19.33 -13.76 -10.09
N PRO A 124 18.02 -14.05 -10.16
CA PRO A 124 17.21 -13.58 -11.27
C PRO A 124 17.45 -12.08 -11.38
N THR A 125 18.04 -11.68 -12.50
CA THR A 125 18.19 -10.26 -12.79
C THR A 125 16.77 -9.77 -12.98
N LEU A 126 16.24 -9.08 -11.96
CA LEU A 126 14.88 -8.53 -11.99
C LEU A 126 14.70 -7.80 -13.32
N PRO A 127 13.60 -8.07 -14.07
CA PRO A 127 13.32 -7.33 -15.28
C PRO A 127 13.30 -5.84 -14.93
N ALA A 128 13.90 -5.00 -15.78
CA ALA A 128 13.86 -3.55 -15.61
C ALA A 128 12.41 -3.12 -15.32
N GLY A 129 12.18 -2.52 -14.15
CA GLY A 129 10.84 -2.26 -13.63
C GLY A 129 9.95 -1.52 -14.63
N LYS A 130 8.65 -1.84 -14.62
CA LYS A 130 7.70 -1.22 -15.55
C LYS A 130 7.61 0.29 -15.34
N VAL A 131 7.49 1.05 -16.44
CA VAL A 131 7.38 2.52 -16.38
C VAL A 131 5.94 2.93 -16.08
N ILE A 132 5.75 3.63 -14.97
CA ILE A 132 4.45 4.13 -14.49
C ILE A 132 4.01 5.33 -15.32
N LEU A 133 2.78 5.31 -15.81
CA LEU A 133 2.08 6.45 -16.41
C LEU A 133 1.27 7.22 -15.38
N ILE A 134 0.41 6.54 -14.62
CA ILE A 134 -0.42 7.12 -13.56
C ILE A 134 -0.29 6.25 -12.31
N GLU A 135 -0.14 6.90 -11.16
CA GLU A 135 -0.21 6.26 -9.85
C GLU A 135 -1.09 7.09 -8.93
N TYR A 136 -1.97 6.41 -8.19
CA TYR A 136 -2.91 7.05 -7.28
C TYR A 136 -3.00 6.29 -5.96
N PHE A 137 -2.76 6.99 -4.86
CA PHE A 137 -3.00 6.51 -3.50
C PHE A 137 -4.24 7.20 -2.93
N ASP A 138 -5.23 6.40 -2.52
CA ASP A 138 -6.38 6.86 -1.75
C ASP A 138 -6.08 7.03 -0.25
N LYS A 139 -4.92 6.53 0.20
CA LYS A 139 -4.38 6.70 1.54
C LYS A 139 -2.86 6.78 1.48
N TYR A 140 -2.31 7.94 1.79
CA TYR A 140 -0.89 8.23 1.68
C TYR A 140 -0.38 9.01 2.90
N GLY A 141 0.63 8.46 3.58
CA GLY A 141 1.21 9.07 4.79
C GLY A 141 0.20 9.28 5.93
N GLY A 142 0.56 10.21 6.83
CA GLY A 142 -0.19 10.60 8.02
C GLY A 142 0.74 10.79 9.22
N ASP A 143 0.50 11.81 10.04
CA ASP A 143 1.32 12.12 11.22
C ASP A 143 0.79 11.50 12.51
N ALA A 144 -0.12 10.53 12.38
CA ALA A 144 -0.56 9.79 13.55
C ALA A 144 0.68 9.13 14.18
N PRO A 145 1.08 9.49 15.42
CA PRO A 145 2.27 8.94 16.07
C PRO A 145 2.18 7.43 16.29
N TRP A 146 1.01 6.86 16.01
CA TRP A 146 0.68 5.47 16.07
C TRP A 146 0.66 4.80 14.68
N MET A 147 0.39 5.49 13.57
CA MET A 147 0.63 4.89 12.25
C MET A 147 2.13 5.00 11.97
N PRO A 148 2.85 3.87 11.80
CA PRO A 148 4.18 3.95 11.22
C PRO A 148 4.05 4.71 9.88
N PRO A 149 5.12 5.37 9.42
CA PRO A 149 5.15 5.97 8.09
C PRO A 149 5.18 4.84 7.04
N ASP A 150 4.14 3.98 7.00
CA ASP A 150 4.02 2.77 6.19
C ASP A 150 4.17 3.12 4.71
N ALA A 151 3.75 4.33 4.30
CA ALA A 151 4.01 4.88 2.98
C ALA A 151 5.50 5.10 2.69
N TYR A 152 6.29 5.52 3.68
CA TYR A 152 7.72 5.83 3.53
C TYR A 152 8.60 4.58 3.62
N ILE A 153 8.10 3.49 4.18
CA ILE A 153 8.80 2.20 4.27
C ILE A 153 8.25 1.15 3.29
N GLY A 154 7.48 1.59 2.28
CA GLY A 154 7.04 0.74 1.17
C GLY A 154 5.94 -0.26 1.52
N ARG A 155 5.20 -0.06 2.61
CA ARG A 155 4.09 -0.94 3.03
C ARG A 155 2.73 -0.51 2.47
N HIS A 156 2.55 0.76 2.13
CA HIS A 156 1.33 1.19 1.44
C HIS A 156 1.34 0.70 0.00
N LEU A 157 0.18 0.21 -0.44
CA LEU A 157 -0.09 -0.04 -1.85
C LEU A 157 -0.89 1.13 -2.44
N PRO A 158 -0.61 1.54 -3.69
CA PRO A 158 -1.48 2.44 -4.43
C PRO A 158 -2.87 1.81 -4.65
N ARG A 159 -3.88 2.67 -4.81
CA ARG A 159 -5.22 2.26 -5.26
C ARG A 159 -5.26 1.97 -6.75
N LEU A 160 -4.45 2.66 -7.54
CA LEU A 160 -4.39 2.50 -8.99
C LEU A 160 -2.98 2.75 -9.49
N VAL A 161 -2.48 1.84 -10.33
CA VAL A 161 -1.25 2.01 -11.12
C VAL A 161 -1.57 1.67 -12.56
N ILE A 162 -1.19 2.55 -13.48
CA ILE A 162 -1.29 2.35 -14.92
C ILE A 162 0.12 2.46 -15.48
N TYR A 163 0.57 1.44 -16.19
CA TYR A 163 1.86 1.40 -16.83
C TYR A 163 1.79 1.88 -18.28
N THR A 164 2.92 2.34 -18.82
CA THR A 164 3.00 2.83 -20.21
C THR A 164 2.80 1.74 -21.27
N ASP A 165 2.89 0.47 -20.90
CA ASP A 165 2.57 -0.68 -21.77
C ASP A 165 1.06 -1.02 -21.77
N GLY A 166 0.26 -0.37 -20.93
CA GLY A 166 -1.17 -0.59 -20.80
C GLY A 166 -1.57 -1.56 -19.69
N GLN A 167 -0.64 -2.22 -19.00
CA GLN A 167 -1.00 -2.99 -17.81
C GLN A 167 -1.56 -2.04 -16.74
N LEU A 168 -2.60 -2.49 -16.04
CA LEU A 168 -3.28 -1.74 -14.99
C LEU A 168 -3.44 -2.62 -13.76
N ILE A 169 -3.04 -2.11 -12.59
CA ILE A 169 -3.28 -2.74 -11.30
C ILE A 169 -4.17 -1.81 -10.48
N TRP A 170 -5.24 -2.36 -9.91
CA TRP A 170 -6.25 -1.64 -9.15
C TRP A 170 -6.53 -2.36 -7.83
N ARG A 171 -6.63 -1.58 -6.75
CA ARG A 171 -7.05 -2.06 -5.43
C ARG A 171 -8.49 -1.66 -5.18
N ASP A 172 -9.33 -2.64 -4.84
CA ASP A 172 -10.71 -2.37 -4.46
C ASP A 172 -10.83 -1.82 -3.03
N ASP A 173 -12.06 -1.51 -2.62
CA ASP A 173 -12.33 -0.95 -1.28
C ASP A 173 -12.11 -1.99 -0.16
N ALA A 174 -12.09 -3.30 -0.49
CA ALA A 174 -11.77 -4.38 0.43
C ALA A 174 -10.25 -4.62 0.58
N GLY A 175 -9.43 -4.02 -0.30
CA GLY A 175 -7.98 -4.13 -0.30
C GLY A 175 -7.44 -5.21 -1.25
N ALA A 176 -8.30 -5.93 -1.95
CA ALA A 176 -7.88 -6.94 -2.93
C ALA A 176 -7.31 -6.26 -4.19
N LEU A 177 -6.26 -6.86 -4.75
CA LEU A 177 -5.62 -6.38 -5.97
C LEU A 177 -6.14 -7.12 -7.19
N TRP A 178 -6.43 -6.33 -8.21
CA TRP A 178 -6.94 -6.77 -9.49
C TRP A 178 -6.05 -6.22 -10.58
N GLU A 179 -5.95 -6.96 -11.67
CA GLU A 179 -5.23 -6.58 -12.87
C GLU A 179 -6.19 -6.51 -14.06
N SER A 180 -5.91 -5.58 -14.96
CA SER A 180 -6.50 -5.55 -16.30
C SER A 180 -5.50 -4.96 -17.30
N SER A 181 -5.94 -4.80 -18.54
CA SER A 181 -5.19 -4.12 -19.59
C SER A 181 -6.00 -2.95 -20.15
N MET A 182 -5.31 -1.87 -20.48
CA MET A 182 -5.90 -0.66 -21.02
C MET A 182 -5.30 -0.36 -22.40
N SER A 183 -6.18 -0.11 -23.38
CA SER A 183 -5.74 0.25 -24.72
C SER A 183 -5.05 1.62 -24.73
N LYS A 184 -4.24 1.87 -25.76
CA LYS A 184 -3.60 3.17 -25.98
C LYS A 184 -4.63 4.31 -26.08
N ASP A 185 -5.76 4.07 -26.74
CA ASP A 185 -6.83 5.07 -26.86
C ASP A 185 -7.48 5.38 -25.51
N ALA A 186 -7.66 4.37 -24.65
CA ALA A 186 -8.17 4.56 -23.30
C ALA A 186 -7.16 5.31 -22.40
N MET A 187 -5.87 4.98 -22.47
CA MET A 187 -4.79 5.74 -21.82
C MET A 187 -4.80 7.21 -22.26
N CYS A 188 -4.88 7.45 -23.57
CA CYS A 188 -4.94 8.80 -24.12
C CYS A 188 -6.20 9.55 -23.72
N THR A 189 -7.35 8.89 -23.66
CA THR A 189 -8.61 9.48 -23.19
C THR A 189 -8.50 9.89 -21.73
N LEU A 190 -7.91 9.04 -20.88
CA LEU A 190 -7.71 9.32 -19.46
C LEU A 190 -6.78 10.53 -19.25
N VAL A 191 -5.59 10.53 -19.86
CA VAL A 191 -4.62 11.64 -19.78
C VAL A 191 -5.19 12.93 -20.41
N GLY A 192 -5.89 12.81 -21.55
CA GLY A 192 -6.57 13.92 -22.20
C GLY A 192 -7.68 14.53 -21.34
N GLY A 193 -8.39 13.71 -20.56
CA GLY A 193 -9.36 14.18 -19.56
C GLY A 193 -8.71 15.06 -18.49
N LEU A 194 -7.59 14.61 -17.92
CA LEU A 194 -6.80 15.40 -16.95
C LEU A 194 -6.32 16.72 -17.55
N GLN A 195 -5.86 16.70 -18.80
CA GLN A 195 -5.44 17.90 -19.52
C GLN A 195 -6.60 18.86 -19.77
N LYS A 196 -7.77 18.35 -20.16
CA LYS A 196 -8.98 19.14 -20.40
C LYS A 196 -9.48 19.82 -19.12
N PHE A 197 -9.33 19.17 -17.96
CA PHE A 197 -9.63 19.80 -16.66
C PHE A 197 -8.64 20.91 -16.30
N GLY A 198 -7.49 21.00 -16.96
CA GLY A 198 -6.43 21.95 -16.65
C GLY A 198 -5.51 21.48 -15.51
N PHE A 199 -5.57 20.20 -15.13
CA PHE A 199 -4.80 19.65 -14.01
C PHE A 199 -3.31 20.02 -14.10
N PHE A 200 -2.69 19.82 -15.26
CA PHE A 200 -1.27 20.09 -15.49
C PHE A 200 -0.86 21.57 -15.45
N LYS A 201 -1.83 22.49 -15.40
CA LYS A 201 -1.59 23.95 -15.37
C LYS A 201 -1.71 24.54 -13.97
N VAL A 202 -2.23 23.78 -13.01
CA VAL A 202 -2.34 24.24 -11.62
C VAL A 202 -0.94 24.35 -11.02
N GLU A 203 -0.66 25.47 -10.36
CA GLU A 203 0.55 25.67 -9.57
C GLU A 203 0.45 24.94 -8.23
N GLY A 204 1.59 24.64 -7.61
CA GLY A 204 1.62 23.88 -6.36
C GLY A 204 1.44 22.37 -6.53
N ASP A 205 1.77 21.67 -5.46
CA ASP A 205 1.78 20.21 -5.34
C ASP A 205 1.16 19.74 -4.01
N GLY A 206 0.67 20.66 -3.18
CA GLY A 206 0.06 20.37 -1.88
C GLY A 206 1.04 20.28 -0.72
N MET A 207 2.36 20.41 -0.95
CA MET A 207 3.37 20.35 0.11
C MET A 207 3.29 21.53 1.08
N LEU A 208 2.74 22.68 0.64
CA LEU A 208 2.53 23.86 1.50
C LEU A 208 1.23 23.78 2.31
N ALA A 209 0.57 22.62 2.32
CA ALA A 209 -0.68 22.37 3.04
C ALA A 209 -1.72 23.47 2.76
N ALA A 210 -2.20 24.18 3.79
CA ALA A 210 -3.34 25.10 3.68
C ALA A 210 -3.11 26.30 2.75
N ASP A 211 -1.86 26.69 2.52
CA ASP A 211 -1.49 27.83 1.67
C ASP A 211 -1.16 27.43 0.23
N ASP A 212 -1.23 26.13 -0.10
CA ASP A 212 -0.88 25.64 -1.42
C ASP A 212 -1.91 26.05 -2.50
N PRO A 213 -1.48 26.53 -3.69
CA PRO A 213 -2.40 26.95 -4.76
C PRO A 213 -3.33 25.86 -5.32
N ILE A 214 -3.14 24.60 -4.92
CA ILE A 214 -4.13 23.54 -5.21
C ILE A 214 -5.45 23.72 -4.40
N TYR A 215 -5.51 24.64 -3.44
CA TYR A 215 -6.70 24.97 -2.65
C TYR A 215 -7.23 26.38 -2.93
N GLU A 216 -8.56 26.54 -3.02
CA GLU A 216 -9.22 27.84 -3.22
C GLU A 216 -9.27 28.67 -1.93
N LYS A 217 -9.74 28.03 -0.84
CA LYS A 217 -9.81 28.62 0.50
C LYS A 217 -9.99 27.52 1.55
N ILE A 218 -9.03 27.39 2.45
CA ILE A 218 -9.17 26.54 3.64
C ILE A 218 -9.87 27.34 4.75
N PRO A 219 -10.95 26.84 5.36
CA PRO A 219 -11.57 27.48 6.51
C PRO A 219 -10.55 27.64 7.66
N ALA A 220 -10.56 28.78 8.34
CA ALA A 220 -9.56 29.09 9.38
C ALA A 220 -9.56 28.05 10.52
N GLU A 221 -10.73 27.52 10.84
CA GLU A 221 -10.93 26.46 11.83
C GLU A 221 -10.25 25.14 11.48
N ARG A 222 -9.94 24.89 10.20
CA ARG A 222 -9.30 23.66 9.72
C ARG A 222 -7.81 23.81 9.41
N GLN A 223 -7.26 25.02 9.47
CA GLN A 223 -5.84 25.25 9.13
C GLN A 223 -4.87 24.50 10.05
N ASN A 224 -5.30 24.17 11.27
CA ASN A 224 -4.50 23.44 12.25
C ASN A 224 -4.85 21.94 12.32
N ASP A 225 -5.73 21.45 11.45
CA ASP A 225 -6.00 20.02 11.36
C ASP A 225 -4.70 19.32 10.92
N THR A 226 -4.11 18.51 11.79
CA THR A 226 -2.88 17.75 11.52
C THR A 226 -3.12 16.25 11.66
N GLY A 227 -2.24 15.43 11.08
CA GLY A 227 -2.25 13.98 11.30
C GLY A 227 -3.25 13.17 10.48
N PHE A 228 -3.95 13.75 9.49
CA PHE A 228 -4.80 12.97 8.60
C PHE A 228 -4.03 12.35 7.42
N VAL A 229 -4.60 11.27 6.87
CA VAL A 229 -4.10 10.64 5.64
C VAL A 229 -4.25 11.58 4.45
N ASN A 230 -3.28 11.57 3.54
CA ASN A 230 -3.35 12.29 2.28
C ASN A 230 -3.86 11.39 1.15
N PHE A 231 -4.24 12.00 0.04
CA PHE A 231 -4.24 11.36 -1.27
C PHE A 231 -2.98 11.77 -2.02
N LEU A 232 -2.45 10.89 -2.86
CA LEU A 232 -1.33 11.21 -3.73
C LEU A 232 -1.69 10.81 -5.15
N LEU A 233 -1.61 11.77 -6.08
CA LEU A 233 -1.83 11.56 -7.50
C LEU A 233 -0.53 11.88 -8.23
N VAL A 234 -0.04 10.95 -9.03
CA VAL A 234 1.16 11.12 -9.86
C VAL A 234 0.79 10.79 -11.30
N VAL A 235 1.12 11.71 -12.20
CA VAL A 235 0.93 11.54 -13.65
C VAL A 235 2.26 11.86 -14.33
N ASN A 236 2.91 10.83 -14.86
CA ASN A 236 4.19 10.94 -15.54
C ASN A 236 3.98 11.18 -17.05
N GLY A 237 5.07 11.52 -17.75
CA GLY A 237 5.08 11.78 -19.18
C GLY A 237 5.28 13.26 -19.52
N ASN A 238 4.64 13.77 -20.56
CA ASN A 238 4.75 15.18 -20.93
C ASN A 238 3.39 15.74 -21.37
N PRO A 239 2.72 16.57 -20.53
CA PRO A 239 3.21 17.10 -19.24
C PRO A 239 3.19 16.08 -18.10
N ALA A 240 4.08 16.26 -17.12
CA ALA A 240 4.09 15.51 -15.86
C ALA A 240 3.62 16.40 -14.71
N LYS A 241 2.84 15.85 -13.77
CA LYS A 241 2.41 16.54 -12.55
C LYS A 241 2.10 15.53 -11.45
N TRP A 242 2.37 15.92 -10.22
CA TRP A 242 1.91 15.23 -9.03
C TRP A 242 1.27 16.22 -8.07
N VAL A 243 0.38 15.73 -7.20
CA VAL A 243 -0.23 16.49 -6.10
C VAL A 243 -0.45 15.58 -4.89
N ILE A 244 -0.17 16.10 -3.70
CA ILE A 244 -0.60 15.57 -2.41
C ILE A 244 -1.84 16.36 -1.98
N ILE A 245 -2.94 15.67 -1.72
CA ILE A 245 -4.19 16.29 -1.28
C ILE A 245 -4.40 15.91 0.18
N TYR A 246 -4.49 16.90 1.04
CA TYR A 246 -4.85 16.68 2.43
C TYR A 246 -6.33 16.35 2.53
N ARG A 247 -6.66 15.15 3.03
CA ARG A 247 -8.03 14.62 2.97
C ARG A 247 -9.09 15.55 3.60
N PRO A 248 -8.84 16.23 4.74
CA PRO A 248 -9.78 17.20 5.29
C PRO A 248 -10.09 18.41 4.37
N PHE A 249 -9.24 18.68 3.37
CA PHE A 249 -9.32 19.86 2.50
C PHE A 249 -9.83 19.56 1.08
N VAL A 250 -10.31 18.34 0.81
CA VAL A 250 -10.85 17.95 -0.50
C VAL A 250 -11.92 18.93 -1.01
N ASP A 251 -12.79 19.41 -0.13
CA ASP A 251 -13.87 20.33 -0.50
C ASP A 251 -13.37 21.73 -0.89
N SER A 252 -12.15 22.07 -0.50
CA SER A 252 -11.49 23.33 -0.81
C SER A 252 -10.55 23.26 -2.01
N LEU A 253 -10.45 22.12 -2.70
CA LEU A 253 -9.60 21.98 -3.88
C LEU A 253 -10.05 22.89 -5.04
N VAL A 254 -9.09 23.47 -5.75
CA VAL A 254 -9.37 24.12 -7.03
C VAL A 254 -9.98 23.11 -8.01
N ARG A 255 -10.95 23.57 -8.80
CA ARG A 255 -11.72 22.71 -9.71
C ARG A 255 -10.86 21.74 -10.56
N PRO A 256 -9.73 22.13 -11.19
CA PRO A 256 -8.92 21.18 -11.96
C PRO A 256 -8.38 20.00 -11.16
N VAL A 257 -7.94 20.24 -9.92
CA VAL A 257 -7.41 19.18 -9.03
C VAL A 257 -8.55 18.33 -8.50
N LYS A 258 -9.67 18.96 -8.10
CA LYS A 258 -10.87 18.24 -7.67
C LYS A 258 -11.39 17.29 -8.75
N SER A 259 -11.52 17.75 -9.99
CA SER A 259 -11.98 16.92 -11.10
C SER A 259 -11.00 15.80 -11.47
N ALA A 260 -9.69 16.04 -11.36
CA ALA A 260 -8.69 14.98 -11.54
C ALA A 260 -8.80 13.90 -10.45
N TRP A 261 -8.93 14.32 -9.19
CA TRP A 261 -9.15 13.40 -8.06
C TRP A 261 -10.46 12.62 -8.20
N GLU A 262 -11.58 13.27 -8.52
CA GLU A 262 -12.86 12.59 -8.75
C GLU A 262 -12.76 11.57 -9.89
N LEU A 263 -12.09 11.91 -10.99
CA LEU A 263 -11.86 10.99 -12.12
C LEU A 263 -11.09 9.73 -11.68
N LEU A 264 -9.98 9.89 -10.97
CA LEU A 264 -9.15 8.75 -10.54
C LEU A 264 -9.79 7.96 -9.39
N ASN A 265 -10.48 8.64 -8.46
CA ASN A 265 -11.13 8.01 -7.31
C ASN A 265 -12.38 7.20 -7.73
N SER A 266 -13.08 7.64 -8.77
CA SER A 266 -14.22 6.91 -9.36
C SER A 266 -13.82 5.90 -10.44
N PHE A 267 -12.55 5.85 -10.84
CA PHE A 267 -12.06 4.94 -11.86
C PHE A 267 -12.26 3.49 -11.41
N LYS A 268 -12.94 2.69 -12.25
CA LYS A 268 -13.11 1.25 -12.08
C LYS A 268 -12.83 0.56 -13.41
N PRO A 269 -11.79 -0.28 -13.52
CA PRO A 269 -11.50 -1.01 -14.75
C PRO A 269 -12.60 -2.03 -15.07
N SER A 270 -12.88 -2.24 -16.36
CA SER A 270 -13.65 -3.41 -16.83
C SER A 270 -12.70 -4.61 -17.03
N ASP A 271 -13.27 -5.81 -17.15
CA ASP A 271 -12.52 -7.01 -17.53
C ASP A 271 -11.28 -7.25 -16.66
N VAL A 272 -11.52 -7.31 -15.34
CA VAL A 272 -10.48 -7.52 -14.33
C VAL A 272 -10.32 -9.01 -14.01
N GLN A 273 -9.10 -9.39 -13.65
CA GLN A 273 -8.75 -10.66 -13.04
C GLN A 273 -7.98 -10.41 -11.74
N PRO A 274 -7.93 -11.35 -10.79
CA PRO A 274 -7.07 -11.21 -9.62
C PRO A 274 -5.61 -10.97 -10.05
N TYR A 275 -4.93 -10.04 -9.38
CA TYR A 275 -3.50 -9.82 -9.63
C TYR A 275 -2.68 -10.92 -8.95
N GLU A 276 -1.88 -11.64 -9.74
CA GLU A 276 -0.95 -12.66 -9.26
C GLU A 276 0.48 -12.09 -9.30
N PRO A 277 1.01 -11.60 -8.16
CA PRO A 277 2.37 -11.05 -8.11
C PRO A 277 3.44 -12.15 -8.26
N GLU A 278 4.55 -11.82 -8.91
CA GLU A 278 5.71 -12.72 -9.00
C GLU A 278 6.43 -12.87 -7.65
N LEU A 279 6.37 -11.84 -6.80
CA LEU A 279 7.07 -11.77 -5.52
C LEU A 279 6.20 -11.12 -4.46
N TYR A 280 6.38 -11.57 -3.23
CA TYR A 280 5.88 -10.88 -2.06
C TYR A 280 7.04 -10.39 -1.22
N VAL A 281 6.79 -9.32 -0.47
CA VAL A 281 7.66 -8.88 0.60
C VAL A 281 6.92 -9.08 1.91
N MET A 282 7.61 -9.68 2.87
CA MET A 282 7.12 -9.87 4.23
C MET A 282 7.89 -8.94 5.17
N TRP A 283 7.18 -8.07 5.87
CA TRP A 283 7.73 -7.31 6.99
C TRP A 283 7.37 -8.03 8.29
N ILE A 284 8.35 -8.21 9.16
CA ILE A 284 8.16 -8.79 10.49
C ILE A 284 8.55 -7.74 11.51
N GLU A 285 7.75 -7.57 12.56
CA GLU A 285 8.03 -6.65 13.66
C GLU A 285 7.65 -7.29 15.01
N ALA A 286 8.50 -7.10 16.03
CA ALA A 286 8.18 -7.57 17.38
C ALA A 286 7.10 -6.69 18.04
N GLN A 287 6.03 -7.31 18.56
CA GLN A 287 4.82 -6.58 19.01
C GLN A 287 5.02 -5.73 20.28
N GLN A 288 6.13 -5.89 21.02
CA GLN A 288 6.37 -5.12 22.26
C GLN A 288 6.30 -3.59 22.06
N LYS A 289 6.40 -3.10 20.80
CA LYS A 289 6.29 -1.68 20.43
C LYS A 289 5.00 -1.28 19.70
N LEU A 290 4.22 -2.23 19.17
CA LEU A 290 3.11 -1.95 18.23
C LEU A 290 1.72 -1.86 18.88
N ALA A 291 1.55 -2.33 20.12
CA ALA A 291 0.26 -2.30 20.81
C ALA A 291 -0.32 -0.87 20.97
N ARG A 292 0.53 0.16 20.88
CA ARG A 292 0.09 1.58 20.88
C ARG A 292 -0.22 2.13 19.48
N SER A 293 0.31 1.49 18.44
CA SER A 293 0.41 2.02 17.08
C SER A 293 -0.86 1.80 16.23
N TYR A 294 -1.51 0.65 16.36
CA TYR A 294 -2.68 0.34 15.54
C TYR A 294 -4.02 0.67 16.20
N GLY A 295 -4.03 1.50 17.25
CA GLY A 295 -5.25 1.88 17.97
C GLY A 295 -6.01 0.65 18.50
N ALA A 296 -5.28 -0.38 18.92
CA ALA A 296 -5.81 -1.69 19.30
C ALA A 296 -6.60 -1.61 20.62
N GLY A 297 -7.81 -1.06 20.54
CA GLY A 297 -8.91 -1.35 21.45
C GLY A 297 -9.70 -2.59 21.03
N GLN A 298 -9.28 -3.30 19.97
CA GLN A 298 -9.82 -4.60 19.61
C GLN A 298 -8.86 -5.70 20.05
N ASP A 299 -9.39 -6.68 20.78
CA ASP A 299 -8.72 -7.93 21.18
C ASP A 299 -8.40 -8.80 19.95
N LEU A 300 -7.49 -8.35 19.09
CA LEU A 300 -6.98 -9.16 17.98
C LEU A 300 -6.17 -10.32 18.57
N GLN A 301 -6.77 -11.51 18.56
CA GLN A 301 -6.10 -12.72 19.00
C GLN A 301 -5.03 -13.13 17.97
N PRO A 302 -3.75 -13.23 18.35
CA PRO A 302 -2.70 -13.64 17.43
C PRO A 302 -2.88 -15.12 17.02
N ALA A 303 -2.74 -15.39 15.72
CA ALA A 303 -2.72 -16.74 15.18
C ALA A 303 -1.41 -17.47 15.51
N ASP A 304 -1.42 -18.79 15.58
CA ASP A 304 -0.18 -19.57 15.69
C ASP A 304 0.65 -19.43 14.40
N TRP A 305 1.94 -19.11 14.53
CA TRP A 305 2.86 -19.11 13.39
C TRP A 305 3.01 -20.54 12.83
N PRO A 306 2.93 -20.74 11.50
CA PRO A 306 3.07 -22.07 10.89
C PRO A 306 4.41 -22.73 11.25
N ARG A 307 4.37 -24.01 11.64
CA ARG A 307 5.55 -24.73 12.15
C ARG A 307 6.53 -25.15 11.05
N ASP A 308 6.04 -25.21 9.82
CA ASP A 308 6.77 -25.53 8.60
C ASP A 308 7.55 -24.32 8.04
N LEU A 309 7.22 -23.10 8.48
CA LEU A 309 7.94 -21.89 8.11
C LEU A 309 9.15 -21.61 9.01
N PRO A 310 10.15 -20.86 8.52
CA PRO A 310 11.26 -20.40 9.35
C PRO A 310 10.77 -19.63 10.59
N LYS A 311 11.51 -19.78 11.69
CA LYS A 311 11.16 -19.10 12.94
C LYS A 311 11.25 -17.59 12.80
N LEU A 312 10.24 -16.86 13.28
CA LEU A 312 10.19 -15.40 13.16
C LEU A 312 11.35 -14.71 13.89
N ASN A 313 11.73 -15.19 15.07
CA ASN A 313 12.88 -14.65 15.81
C ASN A 313 14.22 -14.86 15.09
N LYS A 314 14.34 -15.89 14.24
CA LYS A 314 15.54 -16.12 13.44
C LYS A 314 15.60 -15.19 12.24
N LEU A 315 14.44 -14.84 11.67
CA LEU A 315 14.36 -13.88 10.57
C LEU A 315 14.70 -12.47 11.05
N LEU A 316 14.21 -12.05 12.22
CA LEU A 316 14.53 -10.74 12.82
C LEU A 316 16.00 -10.59 13.23
N GLY A 317 16.63 -11.68 13.69
CA GLY A 317 17.98 -11.63 14.23
C GLY A 317 18.08 -10.67 15.42
N ASN A 318 18.89 -9.61 15.28
CA ASN A 318 19.07 -8.55 16.29
C ASN A 318 18.34 -7.24 15.95
N GLN A 319 17.48 -7.24 14.92
CA GLN A 319 16.77 -6.06 14.45
C GLN A 319 15.31 -6.07 14.92
N ASP A 320 14.74 -4.87 15.08
CA ASP A 320 13.35 -4.70 15.48
C ASP A 320 12.36 -4.98 14.34
N ALA A 321 12.82 -4.87 13.09
CA ALA A 321 12.05 -5.15 11.90
C ALA A 321 12.96 -5.68 10.79
N VAL A 322 12.43 -6.59 9.96
CA VAL A 322 13.14 -7.11 8.77
C VAL A 322 12.18 -7.20 7.58
N GLN A 323 12.73 -7.07 6.38
CA GLN A 323 12.04 -7.33 5.11
C GLN A 323 12.57 -8.64 4.53
N VAL A 324 11.65 -9.53 4.16
CA VAL A 324 11.98 -10.85 3.62
C VAL A 324 11.28 -11.00 2.27
N PRO A 325 12.02 -11.13 1.16
CA PRO A 325 11.41 -11.52 -0.11
C PRO A 325 10.95 -12.97 -0.03
N LEU A 326 9.75 -13.24 -0.54
CA LEU A 326 9.18 -14.58 -0.62
C LEU A 326 8.80 -14.88 -2.07
N ASP A 327 9.12 -16.10 -2.48
CA ASP A 327 8.64 -16.76 -3.70
C ASP A 327 7.34 -17.54 -3.43
N SER A 328 6.74 -18.06 -4.50
CA SER A 328 5.38 -18.61 -4.48
C SER A 328 5.12 -19.73 -3.45
N PRO A 329 6.01 -20.74 -3.25
CA PRO A 329 5.70 -21.85 -2.33
C PRO A 329 5.56 -21.40 -0.86
N GLU A 330 6.43 -20.51 -0.41
CA GLU A 330 6.43 -19.93 0.93
C GLU A 330 5.20 -19.03 1.15
N VAL A 331 4.83 -18.31 0.10
CA VAL A 331 3.66 -17.44 0.07
C VAL A 331 2.38 -18.23 0.17
N ASP A 332 2.24 -19.35 -0.55
CA ASP A 332 1.02 -20.16 -0.56
C ASP A 332 0.62 -20.64 0.85
N SER A 333 1.60 -21.03 1.66
CA SER A 333 1.39 -21.38 3.07
C SER A 333 0.91 -20.21 3.93
N LEU A 334 1.27 -18.97 3.56
CA LEU A 334 0.89 -17.76 4.29
C LEU A 334 -0.42 -17.15 3.80
N LEU A 335 -0.73 -17.22 2.50
CA LEU A 335 -1.89 -16.54 1.92
C LEU A 335 -3.21 -16.95 2.56
N GLY A 336 -3.34 -18.20 3.02
CA GLY A 336 -4.52 -18.67 3.75
C GLY A 336 -4.83 -17.87 5.04
N TYR A 337 -3.83 -17.20 5.63
CA TYR A 337 -4.02 -16.32 6.79
C TYR A 337 -4.41 -14.88 6.42
N TYR A 338 -4.14 -14.47 5.18
CA TYR A 338 -4.36 -13.11 4.67
C TYR A 338 -5.61 -12.98 3.80
N ASP A 339 -6.24 -14.08 3.37
CA ASP A 339 -7.51 -14.06 2.63
C ASP A 339 -8.61 -13.24 3.36
N PRO A 340 -9.26 -12.24 2.72
CA PRO A 340 -9.17 -11.84 1.30
C PRO A 340 -8.24 -10.66 0.98
N SER A 341 -7.53 -10.09 1.95
CA SER A 341 -6.69 -8.91 1.69
C SER A 341 -5.32 -8.99 2.37
N PRO A 342 -4.23 -8.72 1.62
CA PRO A 342 -2.94 -8.43 2.24
C PRO A 342 -3.08 -7.28 3.24
N GLY A 343 -2.31 -7.34 4.33
CA GLY A 343 -2.46 -6.42 5.45
C GLY A 343 -1.57 -6.80 6.63
N VAL A 344 -1.89 -6.27 7.81
CA VAL A 344 -1.21 -6.64 9.07
C VAL A 344 -1.93 -7.85 9.68
N LYS A 345 -1.18 -8.90 10.01
CA LYS A 345 -1.67 -10.03 10.81
C LYS A 345 -0.79 -10.21 12.04
N LEU A 346 -1.43 -10.57 13.15
CA LEU A 346 -0.73 -10.86 14.39
C LEU A 346 -0.48 -12.35 14.51
N PHE A 347 0.77 -12.71 14.77
CA PHE A 347 1.18 -14.10 15.00
C PHE A 347 1.83 -14.26 16.37
N LYS A 348 1.75 -15.48 16.91
CA LYS A 348 2.50 -15.90 18.09
C LYS A 348 3.43 -17.06 17.75
N GLU A 349 4.65 -16.99 18.26
CA GLU A 349 5.64 -18.08 18.23
C GLU A 349 6.08 -18.35 19.67
N GLY A 350 5.49 -19.38 20.28
CA GLY A 350 5.65 -19.61 21.72
C GLY A 350 4.95 -18.52 22.54
N GLN A 351 5.71 -17.73 23.29
CA GLN A 351 5.20 -16.61 24.09
C GLN A 351 5.38 -15.26 23.40
N ASP A 352 6.19 -15.22 22.34
CA ASP A 352 6.49 -14.00 21.59
C ASP A 352 5.37 -13.70 20.60
N ARG A 353 5.14 -12.41 20.37
CA ARG A 353 4.11 -11.90 19.46
C ARG A 353 4.75 -11.02 18.39
N TYR A 354 4.25 -11.17 17.18
CA TYR A 354 4.77 -10.48 16.00
C TYR A 354 3.63 -9.88 15.20
N SER A 355 3.90 -8.71 14.61
CA SER A 355 3.15 -8.19 13.49
C SER A 355 3.85 -8.66 12.22
N VAL A 356 3.10 -9.32 11.35
CA VAL A 356 3.61 -9.76 10.05
C VAL A 356 2.74 -9.11 8.98
N ILE A 357 3.39 -8.42 8.07
CA ILE A 357 2.76 -7.73 6.94
C ILE A 357 3.24 -8.42 5.69
N LEU A 358 2.30 -8.98 4.93
CA LEU A 358 2.58 -9.56 3.64
C LEU A 358 2.06 -8.59 2.58
N ARG A 359 2.94 -8.05 1.73
CA ARG A 359 2.55 -7.17 0.64
C ARG A 359 3.10 -7.68 -0.70
N PRO A 360 2.24 -7.78 -1.72
CA PRO A 360 2.67 -8.12 -3.08
C PRO A 360 3.57 -7.02 -3.64
N LEU A 361 4.64 -7.43 -4.32
CA LEU A 361 5.51 -6.52 -5.05
C LEU A 361 4.85 -6.12 -6.37
N LEU A 362 4.85 -4.82 -6.68
CA LEU A 362 4.31 -4.33 -7.95
C LEU A 362 5.40 -4.38 -9.05
N PRO A 363 5.02 -4.50 -10.34
CA PRO A 363 5.96 -4.63 -11.46
C PRO A 363 7.02 -3.53 -11.63
N HIS A 364 6.87 -2.37 -10.98
CA HIS A 364 7.85 -1.28 -11.02
C HIS A 364 8.75 -1.22 -9.79
N GLU A 365 8.48 -2.06 -8.79
CA GLU A 365 9.18 -2.03 -7.51
C GLU A 365 10.33 -3.02 -7.49
N GLU A 366 11.37 -2.65 -6.74
CA GLU A 366 12.52 -3.51 -6.48
C GLU A 366 12.70 -3.61 -4.95
N LEU A 367 13.27 -4.71 -4.46
CA LEU A 367 13.44 -4.94 -3.01
C LEU A 367 14.27 -3.84 -2.33
N ASP A 368 15.27 -3.31 -3.03
CA ASP A 368 16.12 -2.23 -2.53
C ASP A 368 15.47 -0.84 -2.70
N ASN A 369 14.30 -0.78 -3.36
CA ASN A 369 13.57 0.44 -3.69
C ASN A 369 12.05 0.20 -3.62
N LEU A 370 11.58 -0.28 -2.47
CA LEU A 370 10.14 -0.47 -2.20
C LEU A 370 9.50 0.90 -2.01
N SER A 371 9.07 1.47 -3.13
CA SER A 371 8.37 2.74 -3.29
C SER A 371 8.53 3.71 -2.11
N PRO A 372 9.75 4.27 -1.90
CA PRO A 372 9.88 5.45 -1.05
C PRO A 372 9.14 6.56 -1.79
N VAL A 373 8.11 7.13 -1.17
CA VAL A 373 7.40 8.37 -1.58
C VAL A 373 7.56 8.71 -3.06
N PRO A 374 6.56 8.44 -3.93
CA PRO A 374 6.71 8.63 -5.37
C PRO A 374 7.50 9.90 -5.67
N GLN A 375 8.72 9.70 -6.16
CA GLN A 375 9.60 10.80 -6.52
C GLN A 375 8.80 11.69 -7.48
N ALA A 376 8.94 13.02 -7.36
CA ALA A 376 8.19 13.99 -8.15
C ALA A 376 7.95 13.52 -9.60
N ALA A 377 6.74 13.76 -10.12
CA ALA A 377 6.32 13.22 -11.41
C ALA A 377 7.40 13.34 -12.51
N GLN A 378 7.71 12.22 -13.13
CA GLN A 378 8.80 12.08 -14.08
C GLN A 378 8.37 12.52 -15.46
N ARG A 379 9.22 13.30 -16.13
CA ARG A 379 9.01 13.71 -17.52
C ARG A 379 9.65 12.72 -18.48
N PHE A 380 8.87 12.19 -19.41
CA PHE A 380 9.36 11.37 -20.51
C PHE A 380 8.45 11.45 -21.73
N VAL A 381 8.97 11.01 -22.88
CA VAL A 381 8.17 10.84 -24.10
C VAL A 381 7.42 9.52 -23.99
N LEU A 382 6.09 9.58 -24.08
CA LEU A 382 5.26 8.37 -24.07
C LEU A 382 5.68 7.42 -25.21
N PRO A 383 5.69 6.09 -25.00
CA PRO A 383 5.99 5.12 -26.05
C PRO A 383 4.86 4.98 -27.09
N PHE A 384 3.83 5.83 -27.00
CA PHE A 384 2.72 5.93 -27.93
C PHE A 384 2.34 7.41 -28.13
N LYS A 385 1.66 7.70 -29.23
CA LYS A 385 1.16 9.04 -29.54
C LYS A 385 -0.34 9.09 -29.29
N CYS A 386 -0.77 10.08 -28.52
CA CYS A 386 -2.19 10.36 -28.39
C CYS A 386 -2.69 11.13 -29.62
N PRO A 387 -3.90 10.82 -30.13
CA PRO A 387 -4.53 11.66 -31.13
C PRO A 387 -4.66 13.08 -30.58
N LYS A 388 -4.45 14.07 -31.47
CA LYS A 388 -4.49 15.49 -31.12
C LYS A 388 -5.91 15.97 -30.87
#